data_AF-A0A950LIY9-F1
#
_entry.id   AF-A0A950LIY9-F1
#
_cell.length_a   1.000
_cell.length_b   1.000
_cell.length_c   1.000
_cell.angle_alpha   90.00
_cell.angle_beta   90.00
_cell.angle_gamma   90.00
#
_symmetry.space_group_name_H-M   'P 1'
#
loop_
_entity.id
_entity.type
_entity.pdbx_description
1 polymer ?
#
loop_
_entity_poly.entity_id
_entity_poly.type
_entity_poly.pdbx_seq_one_letter_code
_entity_poly.pdbx_strand_id
1 'polypeptide(L)' 'MTVYQMYFVDEADRIALGEDVECVDDSAALRTARAALRHRDYPAVEVWDHTKRVGRAKRFDWVAPGMRTPESRVQASPGA' A
#
# COMPACT_ATOMS: atom_id res chain seq x y z
N MET A 1 -9.79 -16.85 -15.47
CA MET A 1 -9.86 -15.86 -14.38
C MET A 1 -9.53 -16.60 -13.10
N THR A 2 -8.73 -15.99 -12.23
CA THR A 2 -8.27 -16.54 -10.95
C THR A 2 -8.80 -15.64 -9.83
N VAL A 3 -9.20 -16.24 -8.72
CA VAL A 3 -9.63 -15.51 -7.53
C VAL A 3 -8.40 -15.18 -6.70
N TYR A 4 -8.18 -13.90 -6.45
CA TYR A 4 -7.10 -13.40 -5.59
C TYR A 4 -7.67 -12.93 -4.26
N GLN A 5 -6.98 -13.21 -3.16
CA GLN A 5 -7.31 -12.64 -1.87
C GLN A 5 -6.56 -11.31 -1.68
N MET A 6 -7.30 -10.25 -1.41
CA MET A 6 -6.78 -8.93 -1.08
C MET A 6 -6.98 -8.67 0.41
N TYR A 7 -5.87 -8.61 1.15
CA TYR A 7 -5.87 -8.30 2.57
C TYR A 7 -5.42 -6.86 2.79
N PHE A 8 -6.37 -5.98 3.11
CA PHE A 8 -6.08 -4.61 3.50
C PHE A 8 -5.53 -4.62 4.92
N VAL A 9 -4.41 -3.92 5.10
CA VAL A 9 -3.75 -3.82 6.40
C VAL A 9 -3.85 -2.42 6.95
N ASP A 10 -3.98 -2.31 8.28
CA ASP A 10 -4.02 -1.04 9.02
C ASP A 10 -2.60 -0.49 9.31
N GLU A 11 -2.54 0.63 10.04
CA GLU A 11 -1.28 1.29 10.46
C GLU A 11 -0.42 0.41 11.38
N ALA A 12 -1.03 -0.58 12.04
CA ALA A 12 -0.34 -1.53 12.90
C ALA A 12 0.11 -2.81 12.14
N ASP A 13 0.04 -2.81 10.81
CA ASP A 13 0.34 -3.93 9.91
C ASP A 13 -0.54 -5.16 10.16
N ARG A 14 -1.77 -4.96 10.64
CA ARG A 14 -2.75 -6.03 10.88
C ARG A 14 -3.77 -6.08 9.77
N ILE A 15 -4.23 -7.29 9.43
CA ILE A 15 -5.32 -7.45 8.46
C ILE A 15 -6.60 -6.88 9.06
N ALA A 16 -7.11 -5.81 8.45
CA ALA A 16 -8.35 -5.16 8.83
C ALA A 16 -9.53 -5.64 7.97
N LEU A 17 -9.27 -5.98 6.71
CA LEU A 17 -10.29 -6.45 5.77
C LEU A 17 -9.69 -7.45 4.78
N GLY A 18 -10.42 -8.53 4.49
CA GLY A 18 -10.10 -9.47 3.43
C GLY A 18 -11.22 -9.50 2.39
N GLU A 19 -10.85 -9.52 1.12
CA GLU A 19 -11.79 -9.62 -0.01
C GLU A 19 -11.26 -10.56 -1.07
N ASP A 20 -12.17 -11.28 -1.72
CA ASP A 20 -11.88 -12.10 -2.89
C ASP A 20 -12.17 -11.29 -4.16
N VAL A 21 -11.21 -11.24 -5.07
CA VAL A 21 -11.29 -10.46 -6.31
C VAL A 21 -10.87 -11.32 -7.48
N GLU A 22 -11.78 -11.49 -8.43
CA GLU A 22 -11.46 -12.18 -9.69
C GLU A 22 -10.63 -11.28 -10.60
N CYS A 23 -9.48 -11.79 -11.04
CA CYS A 23 -8.59 -11.12 -11.98
C CYS A 23 -8.11 -12.08 -13.07
N VAL A 24 -7.66 -11.53 -14.19
CA VAL A 24 -7.15 -12.34 -15.31
C VAL A 24 -5.72 -12.84 -15.07
N ASP A 25 -4.91 -12.08 -14.34
CA ASP A 25 -3.52 -12.38 -14.02
C ASP A 25 -3.02 -11.60 -12.78
N ASP A 26 -1.81 -11.92 -12.33
CA ASP A 26 -1.14 -11.32 -11.17
C ASP A 26 -0.99 -9.78 -11.31
N SER A 27 -0.77 -9.29 -12.53
CA SER A 27 -0.58 -7.85 -12.81
C SER A 27 -1.90 -7.09 -12.75
N ALA A 28 -3.01 -7.70 -13.18
CA ALA A 28 -4.35 -7.16 -13.01
C ALA A 28 -4.72 -7.09 -11.53
N ALA A 29 -4.45 -8.14 -10.76
CA ALA A 29 -4.71 -8.16 -9.32
C ALA A 29 -3.96 -7.04 -8.58
N LEU A 30 -2.66 -6.84 -8.86
CA LEU A 30 -1.89 -5.75 -8.27
C LEU A 30 -2.38 -4.35 -8.68
N ARG A 31 -2.85 -4.17 -9.93
CA ARG A 31 -3.44 -2.89 -10.37
C ARG A 31 -4.76 -2.60 -9.66
N THR A 32 -5.61 -3.60 -9.52
CA THR A 32 -6.88 -3.50 -8.79
C THR A 32 -6.63 -3.17 -7.32
N ALA A 33 -5.67 -3.85 -6.68
CA ALA A 33 -5.28 -3.60 -5.29
C ALA A 33 -4.78 -2.14 -5.10
N ARG A 34 -3.93 -1.64 -6.01
CA ARG A 34 -3.48 -0.24 -6.00
C ARG A 34 -4.63 0.75 -6.22
N ALA A 35 -5.58 0.43 -7.09
CA ALA A 35 -6.75 1.27 -7.31
C ALA A 35 -7.65 1.32 -6.07
N ALA A 36 -7.82 0.19 -5.37
CA ALA A 36 -8.60 0.13 -4.13
C ALA A 36 -8.04 1.06 -3.04
N LEU A 37 -6.71 1.15 -2.90
CA LEU A 37 -6.05 2.09 -1.98
C LEU A 37 -6.29 3.57 -2.29
N ARG A 38 -6.80 3.93 -3.49
CA ARG A 38 -7.17 5.32 -3.81
C ARG A 38 -8.52 5.73 -3.23
N HIS A 39 -9.39 4.75 -2.98
CA HIS A 39 -10.77 4.97 -2.53
C HIS A 39 -11.00 4.52 -1.09
N ARG A 40 -10.01 3.86 -0.48
CA ARG A 40 -10.12 3.31 0.88
C ARG A 40 -8.97 3.80 1.73
N ASP A 41 -9.25 4.03 3.00
CA ASP A 41 -8.29 4.55 3.97
C ASP A 41 -7.50 3.41 4.63
N TYR A 42 -6.70 2.73 3.82
CA TYR A 42 -5.75 1.71 4.30
C TYR A 42 -4.34 2.07 3.84
N PRO A 43 -3.31 1.91 4.68
CA PRO A 43 -1.92 2.16 4.29
C PRO A 43 -1.39 1.15 3.26
N ALA A 44 -1.90 -0.08 3.24
CA ALA A 44 -1.44 -1.10 2.31
C ALA A 44 -2.48 -2.21 2.08
N VAL A 45 -2.24 -2.99 1.02
CA VAL A 45 -2.97 -4.21 0.71
C VAL A 45 -1.99 -5.28 0.23
N GLU A 46 -2.14 -6.48 0.77
CA GLU A 46 -1.44 -7.68 0.28
C GLU A 46 -2.32 -8.45 -0.69
N VAL A 47 -1.73 -8.91 -1.78
CA VAL A 47 -2.40 -9.71 -2.82
C VAL A 47 -1.85 -11.12 -2.78
N TRP A 48 -2.76 -12.08 -2.66
CA TRP A 48 -2.47 -13.50 -2.54
C TRP A 48 -3.22 -14.29 -3.61
N ASP A 49 -2.53 -15.29 -4.15
CA ASP A 49 -3.10 -16.35 -4.97
C ASP A 49 -2.99 -17.64 -4.16
N HIS A 50 -4.08 -18.00 -3.51
CA HIS A 50 -4.12 -19.07 -2.51
C HIS A 50 -3.04 -18.90 -1.42
N THR A 51 -2.00 -19.71 -1.44
CA THR A 51 -0.91 -19.69 -0.44
C THR A 51 0.29 -18.86 -0.90
N LYS A 52 0.27 -18.35 -2.13
CA LYS A 52 1.37 -17.57 -2.72
C LYS A 52 1.07 -16.08 -2.59
N ARG A 53 1.94 -15.35 -1.90
CA ARG A 53 1.90 -13.89 -1.93
C ARG A 53 2.38 -13.39 -3.29
N VAL A 54 1.47 -12.78 -4.06
CA VAL A 54 1.74 -12.18 -5.37
C VAL A 54 2.50 -10.86 -5.19
N GLY A 55 2.09 -10.07 -4.21
CA GLY A 55 2.78 -8.83 -3.88
C GLY A 55 2.06 -7.99 -2.83
N ARG A 56 2.65 -6.85 -2.49
CA ARG A 56 2.08 -5.88 -1.55
C ARG A 56 2.09 -4.51 -2.19
N ALA A 57 0.92 -3.87 -2.26
CA ALA A 57 0.80 -2.48 -2.65
C ALA A 57 0.73 -1.61 -1.40
N LYS A 58 1.50 -0.52 -1.39
CA LYS A 58 1.43 0.51 -0.36
C LYS A 58 0.75 1.74 -0.94
N ARG A 59 0.01 2.45 -0.10
CA ARG A 59 -0.45 3.79 -0.42
C ARG A 59 0.81 4.64 -0.51
N PHE A 60 1.16 5.04 -1.72
CA PHE A 60 2.12 6.10 -1.89
C PHE A 60 1.35 7.39 -1.65
N ASP A 61 1.66 8.08 -0.55
CA ASP A 61 1.43 9.51 -0.50
C ASP A 61 2.13 10.08 -1.73
N TRP A 62 1.33 10.52 -2.71
CA TRP A 62 1.85 11.33 -3.78
C TRP A 62 2.33 12.64 -3.16
N VAL A 63 3.54 12.62 -2.60
CA VAL A 63 4.30 13.83 -2.40
C VAL A 63 4.61 14.29 -3.81
N ALA A 64 3.82 15.23 -4.31
CA ALA A 64 4.06 15.86 -5.60
C ALA A 64 5.57 16.18 -5.71
N PRO A 65 6.22 15.95 -6.86
CA PRO A 65 7.64 16.25 -7.03
C PRO A 65 7.83 17.76 -6.82
N GLY A 66 8.22 18.14 -5.60
CA GLY A 66 8.23 19.54 -5.14
C GLY A 66 7.83 19.75 -3.67
N MET A 67 7.12 18.82 -3.02
CA MET A 67 6.88 18.92 -1.56
C MET A 67 8.10 18.42 -0.79
N ARG A 68 8.97 19.36 -0.41
CA ARG A 68 9.90 19.15 0.70
C ARG A 68 9.07 18.92 1.97
N THR A 69 9.17 17.75 2.59
CA THR A 69 8.70 17.57 3.97
C THR A 69 9.52 18.50 4.88
N PRO A 70 8.91 19.40 5.66
CA PRO A 70 9.65 20.32 6.52
C PRO A 70 9.99 19.64 7.85
N GLU A 71 10.72 18.52 7.82
CA GLU A 71 11.09 17.82 9.07
C GLU A 71 12.32 16.93 8.92
N SER A 72 13.45 17.55 8.62
CA SER A 72 14.75 17.03 9.09
C SER A 72 15.82 18.11 9.11
N ARG A 73 15.59 19.18 9.90
CA ARG A 73 16.70 19.98 10.44
C ARG A 73 16.34 20.72 11.73
N VAL A 74 15.98 19.95 12.75
CA VAL A 74 16.29 20.25 14.16
C VAL A 74 17.23 19.09 14.52
N GLN A 75 18.50 19.22 14.90
CA GLN A 75 19.13 20.15 15.82
C GLN A 75 20.66 20.01 15.64
N ALA A 76 21.38 21.11 15.46
CA ALA A 76 22.77 21.23 15.90
C ALA A 76 23.01 22.70 16.26
N SER A 77 22.99 22.94 17.57
CA SER A 77 23.20 24.22 18.24
C SER A 77 24.63 24.77 18.06
N PRO A 78 24.89 26.04 18.44
CA PRO A 78 25.94 26.89 17.89
C PRO A 78 27.29 26.71 18.59
N GLY A 79 28.38 27.04 17.91
CA GLY A 79 29.69 27.14 18.53
C GLY A 79 30.82 27.44 17.55
N ALA A 80 31.15 28.72 17.39
CA ALA A 80 32.50 29.28 17.28
C ALA A 80 32.40 30.80 17.09
#